data_AF-B8FM82-F1
#
_entry.id   AF-B8FM82-F1
#
_cell.length_a   1.000
_cell.length_b   1.000
_cell.length_c   1.000
_cell.angle_alpha   90.00
_cell.angle_beta   90.00
_cell.angle_gamma   90.00
#
_symmetry.space_group_name_H-M   'P 1'
#
loop_
_entity.id
_entity.type
_entity.pdbx_description
1 polymer ?
#
loop_
_entity_poly.entity_id
_entity_poly.type
_entity_poly.pdbx_seq_one_letter_code
_entity_poly.pdbx_strand_id
1 'polypeptide(L)'
;MQFIPGIVKKFTRVPKTIQEWNEKLLFGILASLLFFGAPALISSVKMAIDTGQPINLVIYVFCYGFAAFLLFTQTVPYKVKAIFTVLLIFFLGLVALRTLGPIGSWRIYLFASAILAALLLGTRAGFVTLAGIYCLAFVFSILLHNGTIHWNLNELYDFNAWKVTTITFLFLTSVCTIAVSLLISGIRRFHAAAEQSARDLESASNRLREEIAEHQKTLNDLGISRDQLFLARS
;
A
#
# COMPACT_ATOMS: atom_id res chain seq x y z
N MET A 1 0.41 28.83 12.99
CA MET A 1 -0.56 28.12 12.11
C MET A 1 -0.25 28.39 10.63
N GLN A 2 0.85 27.84 10.08
CA GLN A 2 1.25 27.99 8.66
C GLN A 2 1.64 26.64 7.99
N PHE A 3 1.36 25.51 8.65
CA PHE A 3 1.85 24.17 8.25
C PHE A 3 0.95 23.38 7.30
N ILE A 4 -0.25 23.89 6.97
CA ILE A 4 -1.29 23.19 6.21
C ILE A 4 -1.14 23.28 4.66
N PRO A 5 -0.56 24.32 4.02
CA PRO A 5 -0.70 24.49 2.57
C PRO A 5 0.08 23.45 1.74
N GLY A 6 1.17 22.89 2.26
CA GLY A 6 1.96 21.86 1.55
C GLY A 6 1.28 20.49 1.52
N ILE A 7 0.58 20.12 2.60
CA ILE A 7 -0.10 18.82 2.74
C ILE A 7 -1.35 18.77 1.87
N VAL A 8 -2.13 19.86 1.85
CA VAL A 8 -3.36 19.96 1.05
C VAL A 8 -3.04 20.01 -0.45
N LYS A 9 -1.99 20.74 -0.87
CA LYS A 9 -1.56 20.77 -2.29
C LYS A 9 -1.15 19.40 -2.83
N LYS A 10 -0.59 18.53 -1.99
CA LYS A 10 -0.20 17.18 -2.41
C LYS A 10 -1.41 16.27 -2.62
N PHE A 11 -2.49 16.49 -1.87
CA PHE A 11 -3.75 15.74 -1.96
C PHE A 11 -4.61 16.12 -3.17
N THR A 12 -4.62 17.40 -3.58
CA THR A 12 -5.52 17.90 -4.65
C THR A 12 -4.98 17.75 -6.07
N ARG A 13 -3.69 17.41 -6.25
CA ARG A 13 -3.13 17.20 -7.60
C ARG A 13 -3.63 15.86 -8.16
N VAL A 14 -4.15 15.82 -9.37
CA VAL A 14 -4.35 14.54 -10.09
C VAL A 14 -2.97 13.95 -10.39
N PRO A 15 -2.65 12.72 -9.95
CA PRO A 15 -1.34 12.11 -10.23
C PRO A 15 -1.21 11.84 -11.73
N LYS A 16 -0.06 12.20 -12.30
CA LYS A 16 0.25 11.95 -13.72
C LYS A 16 0.85 10.56 -13.94
N THR A 17 1.37 9.93 -12.89
CA THR A 17 1.99 8.60 -12.95
C THR A 17 1.53 7.71 -11.78
N ILE A 18 1.59 6.38 -11.99
CA ILE A 18 1.29 5.38 -10.95
C ILE A 18 2.17 5.57 -9.71
N GLN A 19 3.41 6.04 -9.88
CA GLN A 19 4.33 6.28 -8.77
C GLN A 19 3.85 7.45 -7.89
N GLU A 20 3.39 8.56 -8.48
CA GLU A 20 2.81 9.68 -7.73
C GLU A 20 1.53 9.28 -6.99
N TRP A 21 0.70 8.42 -7.59
CA TRP A 21 -0.50 7.91 -6.93
C TRP A 21 -0.14 7.06 -5.69
N ASN A 22 0.80 6.13 -5.85
CA ASN A 22 1.29 5.28 -4.76
C ASN A 22 1.89 6.10 -3.62
N GLU A 23 2.68 7.14 -3.93
CA GLU A 23 3.27 8.03 -2.92
C GLU A 23 2.23 8.86 -2.17
N LYS A 24 1.18 9.34 -2.85
CA LYS A 24 0.06 10.04 -2.19
C LYS A 24 -0.72 9.11 -1.28
N LEU A 25 -0.95 7.88 -1.72
CA LEU A 25 -1.69 6.88 -0.96
C LEU A 25 -0.91 6.51 0.32
N LEU A 26 0.40 6.25 0.22
CA LEU A 26 1.26 6.02 1.39
C LEU A 26 1.31 7.22 2.33
N PHE A 27 1.41 8.43 1.79
CA PHE A 27 1.38 9.65 2.61
C PHE A 27 0.04 9.78 3.35
N GLY A 28 -1.09 9.54 2.67
CA GLY A 28 -2.42 9.57 3.28
C GLY A 28 -2.60 8.52 4.38
N ILE A 29 -2.05 7.32 4.20
CA ILE A 29 -2.06 6.27 5.22
C ILE A 29 -1.19 6.67 6.41
N LEU A 30 0.05 7.13 6.19
CA LEU A 30 0.95 7.54 7.27
C LEU A 30 0.40 8.74 8.04
N ALA A 31 -0.19 9.72 7.36
CA ALA A 31 -0.84 10.86 7.99
C ALA A 31 -2.05 10.43 8.82
N SER A 32 -2.90 9.55 8.28
CA SER A 32 -4.02 8.96 9.03
C SER A 32 -3.55 8.15 10.23
N LEU A 33 -2.49 7.34 10.06
CA LEU A 33 -1.89 6.56 11.15
C LEU A 33 -1.35 7.47 12.25
N LEU A 34 -0.75 8.61 11.90
CA LEU A 34 -0.25 9.56 12.89
C LEU A 34 -1.40 10.25 13.62
N PHE A 35 -2.41 10.69 12.87
CA PHE A 35 -3.57 11.41 13.42
C PHE A 35 -4.44 10.51 14.32
N PHE A 36 -4.87 9.36 13.80
CA PHE A 36 -5.70 8.40 14.54
C PHE A 36 -4.89 7.53 15.51
N GLY A 37 -3.59 7.39 15.29
CA GLY A 37 -2.70 6.66 16.19
C GLY A 37 -2.33 7.44 17.45
N ALA A 38 -2.45 8.77 17.47
CA ALA A 38 -2.15 9.56 18.68
C ALA A 38 -3.05 9.18 19.88
N PRO A 39 -4.40 9.12 19.76
CA PRO A 39 -5.24 8.62 20.85
C PRO A 39 -4.91 7.18 21.27
N ALA A 40 -4.61 6.31 20.28
CA ALA A 40 -4.24 4.93 20.54
C ALA A 40 -2.91 4.83 21.32
N LEU A 41 -1.93 5.69 21.02
CA LEU A 41 -0.67 5.78 21.73
C LEU A 41 -0.89 6.22 23.18
N ILE A 42 -1.73 7.23 23.42
CA ILE A 42 -2.03 7.70 24.78
C ILE A 42 -2.65 6.56 25.62
N SER A 43 -3.61 5.83 25.04
CA SER A 43 -4.22 4.67 25.70
C SER A 43 -3.19 3.58 25.99
N SER A 44 -2.33 3.28 25.01
CA SER A 44 -1.30 2.24 25.13
C SER A 44 -0.22 2.60 26.15
N VAL A 45 0.16 3.87 26.25
CA VAL A 45 1.13 4.37 27.24
C VAL A 45 0.55 4.29 28.65
N LYS A 46 -0.70 4.70 28.85
CA LYS A 46 -1.38 4.54 30.16
C LYS A 46 -1.40 3.08 30.59
N MET A 47 -1.83 2.19 29.70
CA MET A 47 -1.85 0.76 30.00
C MET A 47 -0.45 0.21 30.30
N ALA A 48 0.60 0.66 29.60
CA ALA A 48 1.97 0.23 29.85
C ALA A 48 2.51 0.69 31.22
N ILE A 49 2.10 1.87 31.68
CA ILE A 49 2.41 2.39 33.02
C ILE A 49 1.68 1.55 34.08
N ASP A 50 0.37 1.33 33.89
CA ASP A 50 -0.47 0.58 34.83
C ASP A 50 -0.04 -0.88 34.97
N THR A 51 0.44 -1.48 33.87
CA THR A 51 0.93 -2.87 33.86
C THR A 51 2.41 -3.00 34.22
N GLY A 52 3.11 -1.89 34.48
CA GLY A 52 4.53 -1.88 34.86
C GLY A 52 5.48 -2.45 33.80
N GLN A 53 5.13 -2.35 32.51
CA GLN A 53 5.92 -2.90 31.40
C GLN A 53 6.63 -1.77 30.62
N PRO A 54 7.76 -1.22 31.11
CA PRO A 54 8.43 -0.07 30.51
C PRO A 54 8.96 -0.37 29.10
N ILE A 55 9.27 -1.64 28.80
CA ILE A 55 9.73 -2.03 27.47
C ILE A 55 8.68 -1.78 26.37
N ASN A 56 7.39 -2.00 26.68
CA ASN A 56 6.32 -1.76 25.71
C ASN A 56 6.14 -0.27 25.43
N LEU A 57 6.31 0.57 26.46
CA LEU A 57 6.27 2.02 26.32
C LEU A 57 7.35 2.49 25.34
N VAL A 58 8.59 2.02 25.51
CA VAL A 58 9.71 2.36 24.61
C VAL A 58 9.39 1.93 23.18
N ILE A 59 8.88 0.70 23.00
CA ILE A 59 8.51 0.19 21.67
C ILE A 59 7.42 1.05 21.01
N TYR A 60 6.35 1.39 21.73
CA TYR A 60 5.25 2.18 21.17
C TYR A 60 5.69 3.60 20.79
N VAL A 61 6.44 4.27 21.65
CA VAL A 61 7.00 5.61 21.38
C VAL A 61 7.96 5.56 20.20
N PHE A 62 8.84 4.55 20.15
CA PHE A 62 9.78 4.37 19.05
C PHE A 62 9.06 4.12 17.72
N CYS A 63 8.09 3.20 17.69
CA CYS A 63 7.29 2.91 16.49
C CYS A 63 6.55 4.16 15.99
N TYR A 64 5.93 4.93 16.90
CA TYR A 64 5.21 6.14 16.52
C TYR A 64 6.16 7.24 16.02
N GLY A 65 7.30 7.44 16.70
CA GLY A 65 8.34 8.39 16.28
C GLY A 65 8.96 8.00 14.94
N PHE A 66 9.17 6.71 14.69
CA PHE A 66 9.69 6.21 13.42
C PHE A 66 8.69 6.38 12.28
N ALA A 67 7.39 6.16 12.54
CA ALA A 67 6.33 6.46 11.57
C ALA A 67 6.29 7.96 11.21
N ALA A 68 6.43 8.85 12.20
CA ALA A 68 6.54 10.29 11.98
C ALA A 68 7.80 10.63 11.15
N PHE A 69 8.95 10.04 11.49
CA PHE A 69 10.19 10.22 10.75
C PHE A 69 10.04 9.83 9.26
N LEU A 70 9.40 8.69 8.97
CA LEU A 70 9.13 8.26 7.59
C LEU A 70 8.18 9.20 6.84
N LEU A 71 7.23 9.81 7.54
CA LEU A 71 6.30 10.79 6.97
C LEU A 71 7.01 12.09 6.56
N PHE A 72 7.90 12.61 7.42
CA PHE A 72 8.59 13.89 7.19
C PHE A 72 9.81 13.77 6.27
N THR A 73 10.45 12.60 6.20
CA THR A 73 11.66 12.41 5.39
C THR A 73 11.30 12.33 3.91
N GLN A 74 11.68 13.30 3.08
CA GLN A 74 11.36 13.30 1.64
C GLN A 74 12.35 12.51 0.77
N THR A 75 13.54 12.21 1.29
CA THR A 75 14.67 11.62 0.54
C THR A 75 14.57 10.10 0.35
N VAL A 76 13.76 9.42 1.15
CA VAL A 76 13.68 7.95 1.13
C VAL A 76 12.72 7.50 0.00
N PRO A 77 13.13 6.54 -0.85
CA PRO A 77 12.30 6.05 -1.94
C PRO A 77 11.02 5.38 -1.43
N TYR A 78 9.94 5.51 -2.22
CA TYR A 78 8.61 4.98 -1.91
C TYR A 78 8.61 3.52 -1.43
N LYS A 79 9.29 2.63 -2.17
CA LYS A 79 9.31 1.19 -1.87
C LYS A 79 9.85 0.92 -0.47
N VAL A 80 10.90 1.63 -0.07
CA VAL A 80 11.54 1.46 1.24
C VAL A 80 10.60 1.93 2.34
N LYS A 81 9.96 3.10 2.18
CA LYS A 81 8.94 3.57 3.13
C LYS A 81 7.80 2.59 3.28
N ALA A 82 7.26 2.08 2.16
CA ALA A 82 6.16 1.13 2.18
C ALA A 82 6.52 -0.17 2.92
N ILE A 83 7.71 -0.71 2.68
CA ILE A 83 8.23 -1.89 3.40
C ILE A 83 8.31 -1.61 4.90
N PHE A 84 8.94 -0.50 5.30
CA PHE A 84 9.06 -0.17 6.72
C PHE A 84 7.71 0.09 7.40
N THR A 85 6.78 0.77 6.73
CA THR A 85 5.43 0.97 7.27
C THR A 85 4.71 -0.35 7.53
N VAL A 86 4.76 -1.29 6.57
CA VAL A 86 4.16 -2.62 6.71
C VAL A 86 4.82 -3.39 7.85
N LEU A 87 6.16 -3.42 7.89
CA LEU A 87 6.91 -4.10 8.92
C LEU A 87 6.65 -3.53 10.32
N LEU A 88 6.52 -2.22 10.45
CA LEU A 88 6.23 -1.54 11.71
C LEU A 88 4.87 -1.96 12.26
N ILE A 89 3.83 -1.97 11.41
CA ILE A 89 2.49 -2.40 11.81
C ILE A 89 2.48 -3.90 12.14
N PHE A 90 3.17 -4.73 11.35
CA PHE A 90 3.30 -6.16 11.63
C PHE A 90 3.99 -6.41 12.97
N PHE A 91 5.08 -5.68 13.25
CA PHE A 91 5.84 -5.77 14.49
C PHE A 91 5.01 -5.31 15.70
N LEU A 92 4.22 -4.23 15.56
CA LEU A 92 3.27 -3.83 16.61
C LEU A 92 2.25 -4.93 16.91
N GLY A 93 1.74 -5.60 15.88
CA GLY A 93 0.87 -6.77 16.05
C GLY A 93 1.57 -7.91 16.81
N LEU A 94 2.83 -8.20 16.49
CA LEU A 94 3.62 -9.22 17.18
C LEU A 94 3.83 -8.88 18.66
N VAL A 95 4.19 -7.63 18.97
CA VAL A 95 4.38 -7.16 20.34
C VAL A 95 3.07 -7.24 21.12
N ALA A 96 1.97 -6.76 20.54
CA ALA A 96 0.65 -6.83 21.15
C ALA A 96 0.21 -8.29 21.41
N LEU A 97 0.52 -9.22 20.49
CA LEU A 97 0.21 -10.63 20.66
C LEU A 97 1.00 -11.22 21.83
N ARG A 98 2.28 -10.89 21.96
CA ARG A 98 3.12 -11.37 23.06
C ARG A 98 2.62 -10.86 24.42
N THR A 99 2.29 -9.57 24.50
CA THR A 99 2.05 -8.88 25.78
C THR A 99 0.63 -9.11 26.31
N LEU A 100 -0.37 -9.05 25.43
CA LEU A 100 -1.79 -9.11 25.78
C LEU A 100 -2.45 -10.43 25.36
N GLY A 101 -1.75 -11.25 24.58
CA GLY A 101 -2.25 -12.54 24.15
C GLY A 101 -3.56 -12.43 23.36
N PRO A 102 -4.54 -13.32 23.62
CA PRO A 102 -5.80 -13.36 22.90
C PRO A 102 -6.70 -12.12 23.05
N ILE A 103 -6.57 -11.37 24.15
CA ILE A 103 -7.36 -10.16 24.41
C ILE A 103 -6.80 -8.95 23.66
N GLY A 104 -5.51 -8.99 23.31
CA GLY A 104 -4.85 -7.90 22.61
C GLY A 104 -5.43 -7.61 21.23
N SER A 105 -5.27 -6.37 20.78
CA SER A 105 -5.65 -5.92 19.44
C SER A 105 -4.71 -6.40 18.32
N TRP A 106 -3.89 -7.41 18.57
CA TRP A 106 -2.87 -7.91 17.65
C TRP A 106 -3.44 -8.32 16.29
N ARG A 107 -4.64 -8.91 16.28
CA ARG A 107 -5.36 -9.32 15.06
C ARG A 107 -5.59 -8.14 14.12
N ILE A 108 -5.94 -6.97 14.67
CA ILE A 108 -6.22 -5.76 13.90
C ILE A 108 -4.95 -5.26 13.21
N TYR A 109 -3.83 -5.22 13.93
CA TYR A 109 -2.54 -4.80 13.38
C TYR A 109 -2.05 -5.76 12.28
N LEU A 110 -2.10 -7.07 12.53
CA LEU A 110 -1.68 -8.06 11.54
C LEU A 110 -2.57 -8.03 10.30
N PHE A 111 -3.89 -7.94 10.47
CA PHE A 111 -4.84 -7.79 9.36
C PHE A 111 -4.53 -6.55 8.51
N ALA A 112 -4.37 -5.39 9.18
CA ALA A 112 -4.02 -4.16 8.50
C ALA A 112 -2.69 -4.28 7.75
N SER A 113 -1.68 -4.93 8.35
CA SER A 113 -0.38 -5.13 7.70
C SER A 113 -0.48 -5.93 6.39
N ALA A 114 -1.28 -6.99 6.33
CA ALA A 114 -1.46 -7.79 5.11
C ALA A 114 -2.17 -7.01 4.01
N ILE A 115 -3.22 -6.26 4.36
CA ILE A 115 -3.95 -5.41 3.42
C ILE A 115 -3.05 -4.29 2.89
N LEU A 116 -2.32 -3.61 3.78
CA LEU A 116 -1.41 -2.53 3.40
C LEU A 116 -0.24 -3.05 2.57
N ALA A 117 0.27 -4.25 2.86
CA ALA A 117 1.28 -4.91 2.04
C ALA A 117 0.76 -5.16 0.61
N ALA A 118 -0.45 -5.72 0.48
CA ALA A 118 -1.08 -5.91 -0.82
C ALA A 118 -1.26 -4.58 -1.57
N LEU A 119 -1.76 -3.56 -0.86
CA LEU A 119 -2.07 -2.23 -1.41
C LEU A 119 -0.84 -1.45 -1.88
N LEU A 120 0.18 -1.37 -1.05
CA LEU A 120 1.35 -0.53 -1.30
C LEU A 120 2.41 -1.25 -2.15
N LEU A 121 2.68 -2.50 -1.83
CA LEU A 121 3.79 -3.26 -2.43
C LEU A 121 3.33 -4.23 -3.51
N GLY A 122 2.02 -4.40 -3.67
CA GLY A 122 1.41 -5.29 -4.64
C GLY A 122 1.13 -6.69 -4.08
N THR A 123 0.56 -7.53 -4.94
CA THR A 123 0.02 -8.85 -4.55
C THR A 123 1.04 -9.78 -3.91
N ARG A 124 2.26 -9.83 -4.47
CA ARG A 124 3.34 -10.69 -3.94
C ARG A 124 3.64 -10.37 -2.47
N ALA A 125 3.75 -9.08 -2.13
CA ALA A 125 4.01 -8.66 -0.76
C ALA A 125 2.83 -8.93 0.17
N GLY A 126 1.60 -8.78 -0.32
CA GLY A 126 0.38 -9.19 0.39
C GLY A 126 0.42 -10.68 0.79
N PHE A 127 0.74 -11.57 -0.16
CA PHE A 127 0.85 -13.00 0.10
C PHE A 127 2.02 -13.36 1.04
N VAL A 128 3.18 -12.71 0.89
CA VAL A 128 4.32 -12.91 1.80
C VAL A 128 3.95 -12.52 3.23
N THR A 129 3.27 -11.38 3.40
CA THR A 129 2.81 -10.93 4.73
C THR A 129 1.77 -11.88 5.30
N LEU A 130 0.82 -12.34 4.48
CA LEU A 130 -0.16 -13.33 4.86
C LEU A 130 0.50 -14.64 5.33
N ALA A 131 1.48 -15.16 4.57
CA ALA A 131 2.25 -16.34 4.97
C ALA A 131 2.98 -16.12 6.31
N GLY A 132 3.52 -14.92 6.54
CA GLY A 132 4.09 -14.53 7.83
C GLY A 132 3.08 -14.58 8.98
N ILE A 133 1.84 -14.14 8.76
CA ILE A 133 0.75 -14.22 9.75
C ILE A 133 0.40 -15.68 10.05
N TYR A 134 0.31 -16.54 9.03
CA TYR A 134 0.07 -17.98 9.21
C TYR A 134 1.18 -18.65 10.01
N CYS A 135 2.43 -18.36 9.67
CA CYS A 135 3.61 -18.85 10.40
C CYS A 135 3.54 -18.41 11.87
N LEU A 136 3.22 -17.14 12.12
CA LEU A 136 3.10 -16.62 13.47
C LEU A 136 1.99 -17.32 14.27
N ALA A 137 0.80 -17.45 13.67
CA ALA A 137 -0.33 -18.15 14.28
C ALA A 137 0.01 -19.60 14.60
N PHE A 138 0.74 -20.28 13.71
CA PHE A 138 1.18 -21.66 13.90
C PHE A 138 2.19 -21.78 15.06
N VAL A 139 3.23 -20.93 15.07
CA VAL A 139 4.24 -20.89 16.13
C VAL A 139 3.58 -20.65 17.49
N PHE A 140 2.72 -19.63 17.62
CA PHE A 140 2.03 -19.35 18.88
C PHE A 140 1.07 -20.47 19.30
N SER A 141 0.46 -21.17 18.35
CA SER A 141 -0.38 -22.34 18.66
C SER A 141 0.43 -23.50 19.25
N ILE A 142 1.65 -23.74 18.76
CA ILE A 142 2.57 -24.73 19.33
C ILE A 142 3.04 -24.31 20.73
N LEU A 143 3.45 -23.05 20.90
CA LEU A 143 3.94 -22.54 22.19
C LEU A 143 2.84 -22.59 23.27
N LEU A 144 1.59 -22.35 22.88
CA LEU A 144 0.43 -22.46 23.76
C LEU A 144 0.13 -23.93 24.11
N HIS A 145 0.19 -24.83 23.12
CA HIS A 145 -0.04 -26.26 23.34
C HIS A 145 1.00 -26.89 24.28
N ASN A 146 2.26 -26.47 24.16
CA ASN A 146 3.36 -26.95 25.01
C ASN A 146 3.40 -26.29 26.40
N GLY A 147 2.48 -25.38 26.72
CA GLY A 147 2.46 -24.66 27.99
C GLY A 147 3.68 -23.77 28.21
N THR A 148 4.40 -23.38 27.17
CA THR A 148 5.59 -22.50 27.31
C THR A 148 5.19 -21.06 27.55
N ILE A 149 4.04 -20.64 27.02
CA ILE A 149 3.43 -19.33 27.25
C ILE A 149 2.15 -19.54 28.05
N HIS A 150 2.11 -19.00 29.27
CA HIS A 150 0.90 -18.91 30.08
C HIS A 150 0.41 -17.46 30.04
N TRP A 151 -0.67 -17.20 29.32
CA TRP A 151 -1.39 -15.95 29.50
C TRP A 151 -2.24 -16.08 30.75
N ASN A 152 -2.04 -15.17 31.71
CA ASN A 152 -2.71 -15.18 33.02
C ASN A 152 -4.16 -14.68 32.92
N LEU A 153 -4.84 -15.13 31.87
CA LEU A 153 -6.23 -14.86 31.59
C LEU A 153 -7.00 -15.99 32.24
N ASN A 154 -7.81 -15.66 33.25
CA ASN A 154 -8.72 -16.58 33.94
C ASN A 154 -9.42 -17.54 32.95
N GLU A 155 -9.94 -18.66 33.49
CA GLU A 155 -10.65 -19.81 32.88
C GLU A 155 -11.55 -19.59 31.63
N LEU A 156 -11.81 -18.35 31.23
CA LEU A 156 -12.58 -17.92 30.07
C LEU A 156 -11.89 -18.10 28.71
N TYR A 157 -10.56 -18.27 28.63
CA TYR A 157 -9.84 -18.38 27.34
C TYR A 157 -9.09 -19.71 27.20
N ASP A 158 -9.85 -20.76 26.88
CA ASP A 158 -9.33 -22.11 26.58
C ASP A 158 -8.62 -22.18 25.21
N PHE A 159 -7.77 -23.19 25.03
CA PHE A 159 -7.09 -23.53 23.77
C PHE A 159 -8.08 -23.71 22.60
N ASN A 160 -9.30 -24.19 22.89
CA ASN A 160 -10.35 -24.28 21.88
C ASN A 160 -10.81 -22.90 21.39
N ALA A 161 -10.94 -21.92 22.28
CA ALA A 161 -11.26 -20.54 21.90
C ALA A 161 -10.13 -19.92 21.07
N TRP A 162 -8.87 -20.17 21.43
CA TRP A 162 -7.71 -19.75 20.62
C TRP A 162 -7.76 -20.31 19.19
N LYS A 163 -7.98 -21.63 19.05
CA LYS A 163 -8.08 -22.28 17.73
C LYS A 163 -9.19 -21.67 16.88
N VAL A 164 -10.42 -21.61 17.41
CA VAL A 164 -11.58 -21.11 16.67
C VAL A 164 -11.38 -19.66 16.23
N THR A 165 -10.93 -18.79 17.15
CA THR A 165 -10.71 -17.38 16.83
C THR A 165 -9.58 -17.17 15.84
N THR A 166 -8.50 -17.95 15.93
CA THR A 166 -7.36 -17.87 15.01
C THR A 166 -7.72 -18.36 13.62
N ILE A 167 -8.45 -19.48 13.50
CA ILE A 167 -8.90 -20.00 12.20
C ILE A 167 -9.82 -18.99 11.51
N THR A 168 -10.81 -18.46 12.22
CA THR A 168 -11.72 -17.43 11.68
C THR A 168 -10.95 -16.18 11.26
N PHE A 169 -9.99 -15.74 12.08
CA PHE A 169 -9.12 -14.60 11.76
C PHE A 169 -8.30 -14.84 10.50
N LEU A 170 -7.65 -16.00 10.36
CA LEU A 170 -6.83 -16.35 9.20
C LEU A 170 -7.68 -16.46 7.93
N PHE A 171 -8.88 -17.05 8.03
CA PHE A 171 -9.83 -17.11 6.94
C PHE A 171 -10.22 -15.71 6.46
N LEU A 172 -10.67 -14.84 7.37
CA LEU A 172 -11.11 -13.49 7.02
C LEU A 172 -9.96 -12.65 6.46
N THR A 173 -8.78 -12.74 7.07
CA THR A 173 -7.58 -12.04 6.60
C THR A 173 -7.19 -12.50 5.20
N SER A 174 -7.29 -13.79 4.90
CA SER A 174 -7.00 -14.35 3.58
C SER A 174 -7.97 -13.86 2.53
N VAL A 175 -9.28 -13.96 2.79
CA VAL A 175 -10.33 -13.52 1.85
C VAL A 175 -10.16 -12.03 1.54
N CYS A 176 -10.00 -11.18 2.57
CA CYS A 176 -9.79 -9.76 2.37
C CYS A 176 -8.48 -9.45 1.62
N THR A 177 -7.37 -10.11 1.98
CA THR A 177 -6.07 -9.89 1.33
C THR A 177 -6.10 -10.31 -0.13
N ILE A 178 -6.75 -11.43 -0.45
CA ILE A 178 -6.94 -11.91 -1.83
C ILE A 178 -7.82 -10.95 -2.61
N ALA A 179 -8.96 -10.54 -2.05
CA ALA A 179 -9.87 -9.59 -2.69
C ALA A 179 -9.17 -8.27 -3.03
N VAL A 180 -8.46 -7.69 -2.06
CA VAL A 180 -7.66 -6.46 -2.26
C VAL A 180 -6.57 -6.68 -3.30
N SER A 181 -5.85 -7.81 -3.24
CA SER A 181 -4.80 -8.16 -4.21
C SER A 181 -5.33 -8.27 -5.64
N LEU A 182 -6.51 -8.88 -5.82
CA LEU A 182 -7.19 -8.98 -7.11
C LEU A 182 -7.62 -7.60 -7.62
N LEU A 183 -8.21 -6.77 -6.76
CA LEU A 183 -8.59 -5.40 -7.11
C LEU A 183 -7.39 -4.59 -7.61
N ILE A 184 -6.28 -4.62 -6.88
CA ILE A 184 -5.07 -3.86 -7.23
C ILE A 184 -4.46 -4.39 -8.53
N SER A 185 -4.44 -5.72 -8.71
CA SER A 185 -3.98 -6.33 -9.95
C SER A 185 -4.86 -5.93 -11.12
N GLY A 186 -6.18 -5.92 -10.93
CA GLY A 186 -7.16 -5.47 -11.92
C GLY A 186 -6.89 -4.03 -12.32
N ILE A 187 -6.81 -3.11 -11.35
CA ILE A 187 -6.55 -1.68 -11.60
C ILE A 187 -5.26 -1.47 -12.38
N ARG A 188 -4.17 -2.17 -12.01
CA ARG A 188 -2.89 -2.07 -12.73
C ARG A 188 -2.99 -2.58 -14.17
N ARG A 189 -3.73 -3.67 -14.41
CA ARG A 189 -3.96 -4.21 -15.76
C ARG A 189 -4.82 -3.27 -16.60
N PHE A 190 -5.89 -2.72 -16.04
CA PHE A 190 -6.75 -1.75 -16.73
C PHE A 190 -5.98 -0.49 -17.12
N HIS A 191 -5.14 0.04 -16.22
CA HIS A 191 -4.30 1.19 -16.53
C HIS A 191 -3.29 0.88 -17.64
N ALA A 192 -2.63 -0.28 -17.59
CA ALA A 192 -1.70 -0.70 -18.63
C ALA A 192 -2.39 -0.85 -20.01
N ALA A 193 -3.60 -1.42 -20.03
CA ALA A 193 -4.41 -1.53 -21.24
C ALA A 193 -4.82 -0.16 -21.79
N ALA A 194 -5.26 0.76 -20.93
CA ALA A 194 -5.64 2.12 -21.33
C ALA A 194 -4.45 2.91 -21.91
N GLU A 195 -3.27 2.78 -21.30
CA GLU A 195 -2.04 3.42 -21.79
C GLU A 195 -1.61 2.85 -23.14
N GLN A 196 -1.74 1.54 -23.34
CA GLN A 196 -1.48 0.91 -24.64
C GLN A 196 -2.43 1.44 -25.72
N SER A 197 -3.75 1.46 -25.46
CA SER A 197 -4.72 1.97 -26.42
C SER A 197 -4.50 3.44 -26.77
N ALA A 198 -4.06 4.27 -25.82
CA ALA A 198 -3.71 5.66 -26.07
C ALA A 198 -2.49 5.78 -27.00
N ARG A 199 -1.45 4.96 -26.79
CA ARG A 199 -0.26 4.91 -27.66
C ARG A 199 -0.60 4.42 -29.06
N ASP A 200 -1.46 3.41 -29.17
CA ASP A 200 -1.91 2.89 -30.47
C ASP A 200 -2.65 3.98 -31.26
N LEU A 201 -3.54 4.73 -30.60
CA LEU A 201 -4.27 5.84 -31.23
C LEU A 201 -3.34 6.99 -31.66
N GLU A 202 -2.34 7.32 -30.84
CA GLU A 202 -1.32 8.32 -31.18
C GLU A 202 -0.50 7.88 -32.40
N SER A 203 -0.10 6.61 -32.45
CA SER A 203 0.63 6.06 -33.60
C SER A 203 -0.20 6.06 -34.88
N ALA A 204 -1.49 5.73 -34.80
CA ALA A 204 -2.41 5.76 -35.93
C ALA A 204 -2.64 7.21 -36.42
N SER A 205 -2.79 8.16 -35.50
CA SER A 205 -2.93 9.58 -35.85
C SER A 205 -1.68 10.12 -36.54
N ASN A 206 -0.49 9.74 -36.08
CA ASN A 206 0.77 10.16 -36.70
C ASN A 206 0.93 9.56 -38.11
N ARG A 207 0.60 8.28 -38.32
CA ARG A 207 0.60 7.66 -39.66
C ARG A 207 -0.31 8.37 -40.64
N LEU A 208 -1.55 8.66 -40.24
CA LEU A 208 -2.49 9.40 -41.09
C LEU A 208 -1.99 10.80 -41.45
N ARG A 209 -1.29 11.47 -40.53
CA ARG A 209 -0.68 12.78 -40.81
C ARG A 209 0.49 12.69 -41.79
N GLU A 210 1.30 11.64 -41.71
CA GLU A 210 2.36 11.35 -42.67
C GLU A 210 1.78 11.10 -44.07
N GLU A 211 0.76 10.25 -44.18
CA GLU A 211 0.08 9.97 -45.46
C GLU A 211 -0.52 11.23 -46.09
N ILE A 212 -1.17 12.10 -45.30
CA ILE A 212 -1.71 13.38 -45.79
C ILE A 212 -0.58 14.29 -46.28
N ALA A 213 0.55 14.35 -45.56
CA ALA A 213 1.69 15.17 -45.95
C ALA A 213 2.33 14.67 -47.26
N GLU A 214 2.44 13.35 -47.45
CA GLU A 214 2.94 12.75 -48.69
C GLU A 214 2.00 13.02 -49.88
N HIS A 215 0.69 12.85 -49.69
CA HIS A 215 -0.29 13.17 -50.72
C HIS A 215 -0.27 14.65 -51.09
N GLN A 216 -0.16 15.55 -50.12
CA GLN A 216 -0.08 16.99 -50.37
C GLN A 216 1.18 17.35 -51.16
N LYS A 217 2.31 16.72 -50.84
CA LYS A 217 3.58 16.92 -51.57
C LYS A 217 3.46 16.45 -53.02
N THR A 218 2.89 15.27 -53.23
CA THR A 218 2.65 14.71 -54.58
C THR A 218 1.76 15.61 -55.42
N LEU A 219 0.67 16.13 -54.85
CA LEU A 219 -0.22 17.07 -55.55
C LEU A 219 0.50 18.38 -55.91
N ASN A 220 1.37 18.88 -55.04
CA ASN A 220 2.13 20.10 -55.29
C ASN A 220 3.14 19.90 -56.43
N ASP A 221 3.84 18.76 -56.45
CA ASP A 221 4.81 18.41 -57.50
C ASP A 221 4.13 18.25 -58.87
N LEU A 222 2.93 17.65 -58.90
CA LEU A 222 2.10 17.55 -60.11
C LEU A 222 1.62 18.93 -60.58
N GLY A 223 1.23 19.82 -59.66
CA GLY A 223 0.83 21.19 -59.98
C GLY A 223 1.96 21.99 -60.66
N ILE A 224 3.16 21.93 -60.09
CA ILE A 224 4.37 22.57 -60.65
C ILE A 224 4.68 22.00 -62.04
N SER A 225 4.61 20.68 -62.20
CA SER A 225 4.85 20.02 -63.49
C SER A 225 3.84 20.45 -64.56
N ARG A 226 2.56 20.59 -64.18
CA ARG A 226 1.51 21.07 -65.08
C ARG A 226 1.78 22.50 -65.54
N ASP A 227 2.13 23.40 -64.63
CA ASP A 227 2.37 24.81 -64.96
C ASP A 227 3.62 24.98 -65.84
N GLN A 228 4.67 24.18 -65.63
CA GLN A 228 5.83 24.13 -66.52
C GLN A 228 5.48 23.68 -67.94
N LEU A 229 4.61 22.67 -68.09
CA LEU A 229 4.15 22.21 -69.40
C LEU A 229 3.31 23.27 -70.13
N PHE A 230 2.53 24.07 -69.41
CA PHE A 230 1.80 25.19 -70.00
C PHE A 230 2.76 26.28 -70.51
N LEU A 231 3.79 26.62 -69.74
CA LEU A 231 4.80 27.62 -70.14
C LEU A 231 5.66 27.17 -71.32
N ALA A 232 5.91 25.87 -71.48
CA ALA A 232 6.68 25.35 -72.62
C ALA A 232 5.88 25.30 -73.93
N ARG A 233 4.56 25.47 -73.87
CA ARG A 233 3.65 25.35 -75.03
C ARG A 233 3.19 26.72 -75.58
N SER A 234 3.39 27.80 -74.83
CA SER A 234 3.15 29.20 -75.26
C SER A 234 4.39 29.80 -75.92
#